data_AF-A0A372QPQ0-F1
#
_entry.id   AF-A0A372QPQ0-F1
#
_cell.length_a   1.000
_cell.length_b   1.000
_cell.length_c   1.000
_cell.angle_alpha   90.00
_cell.angle_beta   90.00
_cell.angle_gamma   90.00
#
_symmetry.space_group_name_H-M   'P 1'
#
loop_
_entity.id
_entity.type
_entity.pdbx_description
1 polymer ?
#
loop_
_entity_poly.entity_id
_entity_poly.type
_entity_poly.pdbx_seq_one_letter_code
_entity_poly.pdbx_strand_id
1 'polypeptide(L)'
;MVINLGIKRRSKKLLDRINESRTTQLFILTSLLQAILVIALEIRVYRRNEDTSRSVIVYGRRNSSSAGCLEPSLLRLNNIIEENVIFIIFQIFQMWLCFNAIYNQNTIQIITIAAANFFCASFGIIQMFEVQKWYKDFGKTCQIPLEIDFNPRFSSLDIPLVVVLMIFGFIMAFLSWKLYRQFGWNIYKKIGGDIHKQAMFRTYLIYVMLLKLDLFFILGLALEACTVFKINLRVKPTSIKHIRYLPKRFYLFHIAVSGLIFLNQIIGYRSVKKEMKLGIIYVCVFWVVIIIDFGILLYYSIGSVKDSWYFFIIFLIVGIIMTLLSLIWSVFVYKNFGQGLQDHLVQKNKESSAKNNNLLLDSNERQRWSIED
;
A
#
# COMPACT_ATOMS: atom_id res chain seq x y z
N MET A 1 5.54 24.04 -23.29
CA MET A 1 5.76 25.14 -22.32
C MET A 1 4.87 25.04 -21.07
N VAL A 2 3.54 24.88 -21.18
CA VAL A 2 2.59 24.82 -20.03
C VAL A 2 2.83 23.64 -19.06
N ILE A 3 3.14 22.45 -19.58
CA ILE A 3 3.41 21.26 -18.74
C ILE A 3 4.66 21.48 -17.87
N ASN A 4 5.70 22.10 -18.44
CA ASN A 4 6.97 22.34 -17.76
C ASN A 4 6.82 23.40 -16.63
N LEU A 5 6.00 24.43 -16.87
CA LEU A 5 5.60 25.41 -15.84
C LEU A 5 4.79 24.77 -14.70
N GLY A 6 3.87 23.85 -15.03
CA GLY A 6 3.08 23.11 -14.04
C GLY A 6 3.93 22.21 -13.13
N ILE A 7 4.96 21.56 -13.67
CA ILE A 7 5.91 20.73 -12.90
C ILE A 7 6.77 21.61 -11.99
N LYS A 8 7.41 22.66 -12.52
CA LYS A 8 8.20 23.61 -11.70
C LYS A 8 7.40 24.17 -10.53
N ARG A 9 6.14 24.55 -10.77
CA ARG A 9 5.22 25.05 -9.73
C ARG A 9 4.93 24.04 -8.63
N ARG A 10 4.70 22.77 -8.99
CA ARG A 10 4.44 21.70 -8.01
C ARG A 10 5.68 21.41 -7.16
N SER A 11 6.86 21.37 -7.80
CA SER A 11 8.13 21.16 -7.11
C SER A 11 8.46 22.29 -6.15
N LYS A 12 8.29 23.56 -6.56
CA LYS A 12 8.50 24.72 -5.67
C LYS A 12 7.61 24.65 -4.43
N LYS A 13 6.30 24.40 -4.62
CA LYS A 13 5.37 24.23 -3.49
C LYS A 13 5.77 23.07 -2.57
N LEU A 14 6.25 21.95 -3.12
CA LEU A 14 6.70 20.83 -2.30
C LEU A 14 7.94 21.22 -1.48
N LEU A 15 8.93 21.87 -2.10
CA LEU A 15 10.14 22.35 -1.42
C LEU A 15 9.81 23.35 -0.30
N ASP A 16 8.92 24.30 -0.57
CA ASP A 16 8.46 25.27 0.43
C ASP A 16 7.81 24.56 1.64
N ARG A 17 7.04 23.49 1.38
CA ARG A 17 6.41 22.68 2.44
C ARG A 17 7.40 21.83 3.22
N ILE A 18 8.41 21.29 2.55
CA ILE A 18 9.48 20.52 3.19
C ILE A 18 10.30 21.44 4.10
N ASN A 19 10.59 22.67 3.65
CA ASN A 19 11.37 23.66 4.40
C ASN A 19 10.53 24.46 5.43
N GLU A 20 9.26 24.12 5.63
CA GLU A 20 8.38 24.82 6.58
C GLU A 20 8.83 24.63 8.03
N SER A 21 9.35 23.45 8.40
CA SER A 21 9.92 23.21 9.73
C SER A 21 11.03 22.15 9.72
N ARG A 22 11.86 22.12 10.77
CA ARG A 22 12.84 21.05 10.95
C ARG A 22 12.17 19.67 11.02
N THR A 23 10.95 19.60 11.56
CA THR A 23 10.20 18.34 11.66
C THR A 23 9.75 17.83 10.29
N THR A 24 9.33 18.70 9.36
CA THR A 24 8.97 18.28 7.99
C THR A 24 10.18 17.76 7.22
N GLN A 25 11.34 18.40 7.40
CA GLN A 25 12.61 17.94 6.82
C GLN A 25 13.02 16.56 7.37
N LEU A 26 13.04 16.42 8.70
CA LEU A 26 13.39 15.15 9.36
C LEU A 26 12.43 14.02 8.98
N PHE A 27 11.13 14.30 8.84
CA PHE A 27 10.14 13.31 8.43
C PHE A 27 10.38 12.79 7.02
N ILE A 28 10.65 13.67 6.06
CA ILE A 28 10.96 13.26 4.68
C ILE A 28 12.30 12.53 4.60
N LEU A 29 13.34 13.03 5.28
CA LEU A 29 14.64 12.38 5.34
C LEU A 29 14.53 10.97 5.94
N THR A 30 13.81 10.84 7.06
CA THR A 30 13.55 9.54 7.71
C THR A 30 12.80 8.60 6.76
N SER A 31 11.77 9.08 6.06
CA SER A 31 11.04 8.27 5.09
C SER A 31 11.90 7.81 3.91
N LEU A 32 12.82 8.64 3.43
CA LEU A 32 13.75 8.28 2.35
C LEU A 32 14.76 7.24 2.83
N LEU A 33 15.36 7.45 4.01
CA LEU A 33 16.30 6.51 4.62
C LEU A 33 15.63 5.17 4.92
N GLN A 34 14.42 5.19 5.46
CA GLN A 34 13.62 3.99 5.69
C GLN A 34 13.40 3.23 4.38
N ALA A 35 12.88 3.90 3.34
CA ALA A 35 12.61 3.24 2.07
C ALA A 35 13.88 2.60 1.48
N ILE A 36 15.01 3.32 1.47
CA ILE A 36 16.28 2.80 0.94
C ILE A 36 16.76 1.60 1.74
N LEU A 37 16.84 1.72 3.08
CA LEU A 37 17.38 0.66 3.94
C LEU A 37 16.49 -0.58 3.96
N VAL A 38 15.17 -0.39 4.12
CA VAL A 38 14.21 -1.51 4.16
C VAL A 38 14.19 -2.21 2.80
N ILE A 39 14.12 -1.49 1.67
CA ILE A 39 14.14 -2.11 0.34
C ILE A 39 15.47 -2.87 0.12
N ALA A 40 16.61 -2.32 0.55
CA ALA A 40 17.89 -3.00 0.42
C ALA A 40 17.95 -4.31 1.21
N LEU A 41 17.40 -4.33 2.44
CA LEU A 41 17.29 -5.54 3.26
C LEU A 41 16.29 -6.54 2.66
N GLU A 42 15.13 -6.06 2.21
CA GLU A 42 14.09 -6.86 1.58
C GLU A 42 14.60 -7.55 0.31
N ILE A 43 15.40 -6.87 -0.51
CA ILE A 43 16.04 -7.46 -1.69
C ILE A 43 16.99 -8.60 -1.31
N ARG A 44 17.70 -8.52 -0.17
CA ARG A 44 18.56 -9.61 0.30
C ARG A 44 17.75 -10.83 0.73
N VAL A 45 16.65 -10.60 1.45
CA VAL A 45 15.68 -11.63 1.88
C VAL A 45 15.04 -12.30 0.65
N TYR A 46 14.61 -11.51 -0.32
CA TYR A 46 14.08 -11.95 -1.61
C TYR A 46 15.08 -12.83 -2.37
N ARG A 47 16.34 -12.37 -2.54
CA ARG A 47 17.38 -13.15 -3.24
C ARG A 47 17.65 -14.49 -2.58
N ARG A 48 17.73 -14.52 -1.24
CA ARG A 48 17.88 -15.77 -0.47
C ARG A 48 16.72 -16.74 -0.73
N ASN A 49 15.48 -16.24 -0.79
CA ASN A 49 14.31 -17.06 -1.09
C ASN A 49 14.32 -17.56 -2.56
N GLU A 50 14.67 -16.69 -3.51
CA GLU A 50 14.75 -17.03 -4.93
C GLU A 50 15.84 -18.08 -5.21
N ASP A 51 17.04 -17.90 -4.65
CA ASP A 51 18.16 -18.84 -4.80
C ASP A 51 17.84 -20.21 -4.19
N THR A 52 17.14 -20.22 -3.05
CA THR A 52 16.62 -21.45 -2.44
C THR A 52 15.62 -22.14 -3.37
N SER A 53 14.69 -21.38 -3.95
CA SER A 53 13.69 -21.91 -4.90
C SER A 53 14.35 -22.53 -6.14
N ARG A 54 15.32 -21.84 -6.73
CA ARG A 54 16.09 -22.36 -7.87
C ARG A 54 16.83 -23.65 -7.52
N SER A 55 17.44 -23.72 -6.35
CA SER A 55 18.15 -24.91 -5.87
C SER A 55 17.22 -26.11 -5.72
N VAL A 56 16.04 -25.91 -5.14
CA VAL A 56 15.00 -26.96 -5.01
C VAL A 56 14.51 -27.41 -6.39
N ILE A 57 14.28 -26.49 -7.33
CA ILE A 57 13.86 -26.84 -8.70
C ILE A 57 14.92 -27.69 -9.41
N VAL A 58 16.20 -27.31 -9.30
CA VAL A 58 17.31 -28.07 -9.89
C VAL A 58 17.40 -29.47 -9.29
N TYR A 59 17.25 -29.57 -7.97
CA TYR A 59 17.22 -30.87 -7.28
C TYR A 59 16.04 -31.74 -7.77
N GLY A 60 14.83 -31.19 -7.80
CA GLY A 60 13.63 -31.90 -8.24
C GLY A 60 13.71 -32.35 -9.70
N ARG A 61 14.39 -31.60 -10.57
CA ARG A 61 14.64 -32.00 -11.96
C ARG A 61 15.65 -33.15 -12.06
N ARG A 62 16.66 -33.21 -11.18
CA ARG A 62 17.63 -34.32 -11.14
C ARG A 62 16.99 -35.60 -10.59
N ASN A 63 16.17 -35.47 -9.55
CA ASN A 63 15.51 -36.59 -8.88
C ASN A 63 14.02 -36.61 -9.23
N SER A 64 13.68 -37.15 -10.40
CA SER A 64 12.31 -37.15 -10.94
C SER A 64 11.29 -37.84 -10.02
N SER A 65 11.72 -38.80 -9.20
CA SER A 65 10.90 -39.46 -8.17
C SER A 65 10.46 -38.51 -7.04
N SER A 66 11.20 -37.43 -6.79
CA SER A 66 10.92 -36.43 -5.75
C SER A 66 10.23 -35.18 -6.28
N ALA A 67 10.07 -35.02 -7.59
CA ALA A 67 9.53 -33.80 -8.20
C ALA A 67 8.08 -33.48 -7.72
N GLY A 68 7.22 -34.50 -7.66
CA GLY A 68 5.82 -34.33 -7.22
C GLY A 68 5.68 -34.02 -5.73
N CYS A 69 6.52 -34.59 -4.86
CA CYS A 69 6.42 -34.35 -3.42
C CYS A 69 6.98 -32.98 -2.97
N LEU A 70 7.83 -32.36 -3.80
CA LEU A 70 8.41 -31.03 -3.58
C LEU A 70 7.51 -29.87 -4.05
N GLU A 71 6.52 -30.16 -4.91
CA GLU A 71 5.64 -29.14 -5.50
C GLU A 71 4.93 -28.26 -4.45
N PRO A 72 4.35 -28.80 -3.35
CA PRO A 72 3.72 -27.97 -2.32
C PRO A 72 4.72 -27.02 -1.62
N SER A 73 5.93 -27.51 -1.34
CA SER A 73 7.00 -26.69 -0.74
C SER A 73 7.44 -25.59 -1.70
N LEU A 74 7.62 -25.88 -2.99
CA LEU A 74 7.97 -24.87 -4.00
C LEU A 74 6.89 -23.80 -4.13
N LEU A 75 5.62 -24.20 -4.12
CA LEU A 75 4.50 -23.27 -4.21
C LEU A 75 4.46 -22.32 -3.01
N ARG A 76 4.69 -22.83 -1.80
CA ARG A 76 4.76 -22.01 -0.59
C ARG A 76 5.98 -21.08 -0.59
N LEU A 77 7.12 -21.50 -1.11
CA LEU A 77 8.27 -20.61 -1.25
C LEU A 77 8.01 -19.51 -2.29
N ASN A 78 7.31 -19.84 -3.38
CA ASN A 78 6.91 -18.85 -4.37
C ASN A 78 5.94 -17.80 -3.80
N ASN A 79 5.02 -18.20 -2.90
CA ASN A 79 4.21 -17.25 -2.14
C ASN A 79 5.09 -16.26 -1.36
N ILE A 80 6.06 -16.76 -0.58
CA ILE A 80 6.97 -15.92 0.21
C ILE A 80 7.76 -14.96 -0.67
N ILE A 81 8.22 -15.40 -1.85
CA ILE A 81 8.91 -14.55 -2.82
C ILE A 81 7.99 -13.43 -3.34
N GLU A 82 6.72 -13.74 -3.59
CA GLU A 82 5.71 -12.75 -4.04
C GLU A 82 5.41 -11.73 -2.93
N GLU A 83 5.35 -12.17 -1.67
CA GLU A 83 5.21 -11.29 -0.50
C GLU A 83 6.35 -10.26 -0.41
N ASN A 84 7.60 -10.69 -0.63
CA ASN A 84 8.75 -9.78 -0.66
C ASN A 84 8.57 -8.67 -1.71
N VAL A 85 8.04 -9.01 -2.89
CA VAL A 85 7.79 -8.04 -3.97
C VAL A 85 6.73 -7.02 -3.56
N ILE A 86 5.62 -7.48 -2.95
CA ILE A 86 4.57 -6.60 -2.43
C ILE A 86 5.13 -5.68 -1.35
N PHE A 87 6.00 -6.20 -0.47
CA PHE A 87 6.63 -5.41 0.59
C PHE A 87 7.49 -4.28 0.01
N ILE A 88 8.32 -4.56 -1.01
CA ILE A 88 9.12 -3.55 -1.72
C ILE A 88 8.23 -2.47 -2.33
N ILE A 89 7.16 -2.87 -3.03
CA ILE A 89 6.19 -1.93 -3.63
C ILE A 89 5.53 -1.09 -2.54
N PHE A 90 5.19 -1.68 -1.39
CA PHE A 90 4.62 -0.97 -0.27
C PHE A 90 5.56 0.11 0.27
N GLN A 91 6.85 -0.15 0.41
CA GLN A 91 7.80 0.87 0.89
C GLN A 91 7.86 2.08 -0.05
N ILE A 92 7.81 1.86 -1.36
CA ILE A 92 7.75 2.93 -2.36
C ILE A 92 6.42 3.71 -2.22
N PHE A 93 5.31 2.99 -2.10
CA PHE A 93 3.98 3.59 -1.91
C PHE A 93 3.90 4.42 -0.62
N GLN A 94 4.43 3.90 0.48
CA GLN A 94 4.46 4.58 1.77
C GLN A 94 5.33 5.84 1.73
N MET A 95 6.49 5.78 1.08
CA MET A 95 7.33 6.97 0.83
C MET A 95 6.54 8.02 0.04
N TRP A 96 5.84 7.61 -1.03
CA TRP A 96 4.96 8.52 -1.79
C TRP A 96 3.86 9.13 -0.91
N LEU A 97 3.24 8.36 -0.01
CA LEU A 97 2.29 8.88 0.97
C LEU A 97 2.90 9.94 1.88
N CYS A 98 4.14 9.75 2.36
CA CYS A 98 4.85 10.74 3.17
C CYS A 98 4.99 12.07 2.44
N PHE A 99 5.50 12.06 1.21
CA PHE A 99 5.58 13.28 0.39
C PHE A 99 4.22 13.91 0.16
N ASN A 100 3.20 13.09 -0.12
CA ASN A 100 1.85 13.58 -0.35
C ASN A 100 1.21 14.20 0.91
N ALA A 101 1.49 13.65 2.09
CA ALA A 101 1.01 14.14 3.37
C ALA A 101 1.60 15.52 3.70
N ILE A 102 2.90 15.73 3.46
CA ILE A 102 3.57 17.03 3.62
C ILE A 102 3.04 18.05 2.60
N TYR A 103 2.95 17.65 1.32
CA TYR A 103 2.47 18.54 0.26
C TYR A 103 1.07 19.09 0.52
N ASN A 104 0.17 18.23 1.02
CA ASN A 104 -1.22 18.58 1.30
C ASN A 104 -1.47 19.06 2.73
N GLN A 105 -0.48 18.95 3.62
CA GLN A 105 -0.62 19.12 5.08
C GLN A 105 -1.81 18.32 5.63
N ASN A 106 -1.91 17.05 5.23
CA ASN A 106 -3.03 16.19 5.55
C ASN A 106 -2.76 15.40 6.85
N THR A 107 -3.41 15.79 7.94
CA THR A 107 -3.26 15.16 9.27
C THR A 107 -3.69 13.71 9.30
N ILE A 108 -4.74 13.35 8.55
CA ILE A 108 -5.23 11.96 8.49
C ILE A 108 -4.20 11.05 7.83
N GLN A 109 -3.52 11.53 6.78
CA GLN A 109 -2.44 10.78 6.14
C GLN A 109 -1.27 10.56 7.10
N ILE A 110 -0.89 11.58 7.87
CA ILE A 110 0.19 11.45 8.86
C ILE A 110 -0.11 10.38 9.90
N ILE A 111 -1.33 10.37 10.47
CA ILE A 111 -1.75 9.31 11.41
C ILE A 111 -1.69 7.94 10.73
N THR A 112 -2.18 7.87 9.50
CA THR A 112 -2.22 6.62 8.74
C THR A 112 -0.82 6.08 8.44
N ILE A 113 0.14 6.96 8.11
CA ILE A 113 1.54 6.58 7.90
C ILE A 113 2.16 6.04 9.20
N ALA A 114 1.87 6.64 10.35
CA ALA A 114 2.35 6.13 11.63
C ALA A 114 1.81 4.71 11.91
N ALA A 115 0.50 4.49 11.74
CA ALA A 115 -0.11 3.18 11.89
C ALA A 115 0.47 2.15 10.89
N ALA A 116 0.60 2.56 9.63
CA ALA A 116 1.14 1.73 8.55
C ALA A 116 2.56 1.21 8.84
N ASN A 117 3.42 2.02 9.49
CA ASN A 117 4.76 1.56 9.87
C ASN A 117 4.72 0.38 10.87
N PHE A 118 3.84 0.43 11.86
CA PHE A 118 3.69 -0.67 12.83
C PHE A 118 3.06 -1.90 12.19
N PHE A 119 2.11 -1.71 11.27
CA PHE A 119 1.60 -2.82 10.46
C PHE A 119 2.72 -3.48 9.64
N CYS A 120 3.60 -2.72 8.99
CA CYS A 120 4.74 -3.27 8.28
C CYS A 120 5.72 -4.02 9.17
N ALA A 121 6.04 -3.48 10.34
CA ALA A 121 6.91 -4.18 11.29
C ALA A 121 6.29 -5.53 11.72
N SER A 122 4.97 -5.56 11.95
CA SER A 122 4.23 -6.79 12.26
C SER A 122 4.27 -7.79 11.09
N PHE A 123 4.12 -7.32 9.86
CA PHE A 123 4.24 -8.17 8.67
C PHE A 123 5.66 -8.74 8.48
N GLY A 124 6.70 -7.95 8.76
CA GLY A 124 8.08 -8.46 8.73
C GLY A 124 8.30 -9.62 9.71
N ILE A 125 7.66 -9.57 10.89
CA ILE A 125 7.69 -10.67 11.87
C ILE A 125 6.97 -11.91 11.31
N ILE A 126 5.79 -11.75 10.72
CA ILE A 126 5.02 -12.84 10.12
C ILE A 126 5.83 -13.53 9.02
N GLN A 127 6.43 -12.75 8.12
CA GLN A 127 7.23 -13.26 7.01
C GLN A 127 8.45 -14.06 7.52
N MET A 128 9.13 -13.58 8.57
CA MET A 128 10.20 -14.32 9.22
C MET A 128 9.72 -15.69 9.73
N PHE A 129 8.55 -15.76 10.38
CA PHE A 129 7.98 -17.02 10.85
C PHE A 129 7.54 -17.95 9.71
N GLU A 130 7.02 -17.41 8.61
CA GLU A 130 6.63 -18.20 7.45
C GLU A 130 7.84 -18.87 6.78
N VAL A 131 8.96 -18.16 6.65
CA VAL A 131 10.23 -18.72 6.15
C VAL A 131 10.75 -19.78 7.12
N GLN A 132 10.75 -19.53 8.44
CA GLN A 132 11.16 -20.53 9.43
C GLN A 132 10.33 -21.81 9.37
N LYS A 133 9.01 -21.67 9.28
CA LYS A 133 8.09 -22.81 9.15
C LYS A 133 8.34 -23.53 7.83
N TRP A 134 8.62 -22.81 6.74
CA TRP A 134 8.95 -23.42 5.45
C TRP A 134 10.20 -24.30 5.53
N TYR A 135 11.32 -23.79 6.07
CA TYR A 135 12.55 -24.58 6.22
C TYR A 135 12.36 -25.80 7.14
N LYS A 136 11.58 -25.67 8.21
CA LYS A 136 11.29 -26.79 9.12
C LYS A 136 10.40 -27.86 8.49
N ASP A 137 9.53 -27.50 7.56
CA ASP A 137 8.56 -28.41 6.94
C ASP A 137 9.02 -28.91 5.56
N PHE A 138 10.14 -28.39 5.05
CA PHE A 138 10.70 -28.77 3.76
C PHE A 138 10.93 -30.29 3.70
N GLY A 139 10.41 -30.91 2.64
CA GLY A 139 10.64 -32.33 2.35
C GLY A 139 9.89 -33.33 3.24
N LYS A 140 9.13 -32.89 4.26
CA LYS A 140 8.34 -33.80 5.12
C LYS A 140 7.24 -34.56 4.37
N THR A 141 6.82 -34.05 3.22
CA THR A 141 5.86 -34.70 2.31
C THR A 141 6.50 -35.77 1.42
N CYS A 142 7.83 -35.84 1.37
CA CYS A 142 8.55 -36.85 0.61
C CYS A 142 8.78 -38.09 1.47
N GLN A 143 8.60 -39.27 0.86
CA GLN A 143 8.80 -40.57 1.54
C GLN A 143 10.28 -40.84 1.86
N ILE A 144 11.20 -40.19 1.14
CA ILE A 144 12.64 -40.33 1.28
C ILE A 144 13.17 -39.04 1.91
N PRO A 145 13.99 -39.10 2.98
CA PRO A 145 14.60 -37.92 3.58
C PRO A 145 15.39 -37.13 2.53
N LEU A 146 15.08 -35.85 2.39
CA LEU A 146 15.79 -34.93 1.52
C LEU A 146 17.00 -34.36 2.26
N GLU A 147 18.20 -34.77 1.86
CA GLU A 147 19.44 -34.13 2.30
C GLU A 147 19.76 -32.93 1.40
N ILE A 148 19.05 -31.82 1.62
CA ILE A 148 19.48 -30.53 1.09
C ILE A 148 19.81 -29.65 2.28
N ASP A 149 21.11 -29.45 2.52
CA ASP A 149 21.57 -28.51 3.53
C ASP A 149 21.35 -27.09 3.01
N PHE A 150 20.37 -26.41 3.59
CA PHE A 150 20.15 -24.99 3.37
C PHE A 150 20.61 -24.22 4.60
N ASN A 151 21.37 -23.15 4.36
CA ASN A 151 21.65 -22.17 5.40
C ASN A 151 20.63 -21.02 5.29
N PRO A 152 19.60 -20.97 6.15
CA PRO A 152 18.54 -19.97 6.06
C PRO A 152 19.01 -18.55 6.42
N ARG A 153 20.18 -18.43 7.09
CA ARG A 153 20.80 -17.16 7.50
C ARG A 153 19.83 -16.18 8.21
N PHE A 154 18.88 -16.71 8.99
CA PHE A 154 17.83 -15.93 9.65
C PHE A 154 18.38 -14.76 10.47
N SER A 155 19.42 -15.03 11.27
CA SER A 155 19.99 -14.03 12.17
C SER A 155 20.63 -12.85 11.44
N SER A 156 21.08 -13.04 10.19
CA SER A 156 21.79 -12.00 9.43
C SER A 156 20.94 -11.34 8.35
N LEU A 157 19.76 -11.88 8.04
CA LEU A 157 18.87 -11.35 7.00
C LEU A 157 17.53 -10.86 7.57
N ASP A 158 16.74 -11.75 8.16
CA ASP A 158 15.37 -11.43 8.59
C ASP A 158 15.35 -10.60 9.90
N ILE A 159 16.22 -10.91 10.87
CA ILE A 159 16.28 -10.14 12.15
C ILE A 159 16.64 -8.66 11.91
N PRO A 160 17.69 -8.31 11.14
CA PRO A 160 18.00 -6.91 10.86
C PRO A 160 16.84 -6.15 10.19
N LEU A 161 16.11 -6.80 9.26
CA LEU A 161 14.94 -6.21 8.61
C LEU A 161 13.86 -5.82 9.63
N VAL A 162 13.47 -6.75 10.51
CA VAL A 162 12.45 -6.51 11.54
C VAL A 162 12.89 -5.42 12.52
N VAL A 163 14.15 -5.45 12.96
CA VAL A 163 14.69 -4.44 13.90
C VAL A 163 14.67 -3.05 13.26
N VAL A 164 15.10 -2.94 12.00
CA VAL A 164 15.09 -1.67 11.25
C VAL A 164 13.66 -1.14 11.08
N LEU A 165 12.70 -2.00 10.72
CA LEU A 165 11.28 -1.64 10.64
C LEU A 165 10.72 -1.10 11.96
N MET A 166 11.04 -1.76 13.09
CA MET A 166 10.60 -1.33 14.41
C MET A 166 11.19 0.04 14.80
N ILE A 167 12.51 0.22 14.61
CA ILE A 167 13.19 1.50 14.91
C ILE A 167 12.56 2.63 14.10
N PHE A 168 12.43 2.45 12.77
CA PHE A 168 11.80 3.45 11.93
C PHE A 168 10.34 3.68 12.28
N GLY A 169 9.59 2.65 12.68
CA GLY A 169 8.22 2.78 13.14
C GLY A 169 8.08 3.72 14.34
N PHE A 170 8.93 3.58 15.35
CA PHE A 170 8.92 4.50 16.50
C PHE A 170 9.34 5.92 16.13
N ILE A 171 10.39 6.09 15.31
CA ILE A 171 10.85 7.42 14.86
C ILE A 171 9.74 8.10 14.05
N MET A 172 9.15 7.39 13.08
CA MET A 172 8.07 7.91 12.24
C MET A 172 6.82 8.22 13.06
N ALA A 173 6.47 7.42 14.08
CA ALA A 173 5.36 7.70 14.98
C ALA A 173 5.58 9.00 15.77
N PHE A 174 6.78 9.19 16.33
CA PHE A 174 7.15 10.41 17.05
C PHE A 174 7.11 11.66 16.16
N LEU A 175 7.68 11.58 14.96
CA LEU A 175 7.65 12.68 14.00
C LEU A 175 6.22 12.97 13.51
N SER A 176 5.42 11.91 13.28
CA SER A 176 4.01 12.02 12.92
C SER A 176 3.19 12.71 13.99
N TRP A 177 3.45 12.44 15.27
CA TRP A 177 2.78 13.13 16.38
C TRP A 177 3.09 14.64 16.39
N LYS A 178 4.35 15.02 16.20
CA LYS A 178 4.73 16.45 16.08
C LYS A 178 4.05 17.12 14.88
N LEU A 179 4.08 16.47 13.70
CA LEU A 179 3.44 16.98 12.50
C LEU A 179 1.93 17.06 12.61
N TYR A 180 1.29 16.10 13.29
CA TYR A 180 -0.14 16.12 13.56
C TYR A 180 -0.55 17.40 14.30
N ARG A 181 0.21 17.79 15.34
CA ARG A 181 -0.03 19.03 16.08
C ARG A 181 0.20 20.27 15.20
N GLN A 182 1.30 20.32 14.45
CA GLN A 182 1.61 21.44 13.55
C GLN A 182 0.54 21.62 12.47
N PHE A 183 0.19 20.54 11.77
CA PHE A 183 -0.80 20.57 10.69
C PHE A 183 -2.22 20.77 11.22
N GLY A 184 -2.55 20.25 12.39
CA GLY A 184 -3.82 20.54 13.07
C GLY A 184 -3.99 22.03 13.32
N TRP A 185 -2.95 22.71 13.82
CA TRP A 185 -2.96 24.17 13.98
C TRP A 185 -3.09 24.88 12.63
N ASN A 186 -2.35 24.45 11.62
CA ASN A 186 -2.43 25.04 10.28
C ASN A 186 -3.83 24.88 9.65
N ILE A 187 -4.52 23.76 9.90
CA ILE A 187 -5.88 23.52 9.41
C ILE A 187 -6.87 24.42 10.16
N TYR A 188 -6.75 24.50 11.50
CA TYR A 188 -7.60 25.37 12.31
C TYR A 188 -7.51 26.84 11.85
N LYS A 189 -6.30 27.36 11.64
CA LYS A 189 -6.09 28.74 11.13
C LYS A 189 -6.69 28.98 9.74
N LYS A 190 -6.83 27.92 8.92
CA LYS A 190 -7.35 28.02 7.56
C LYS A 190 -8.87 27.90 7.47
N ILE A 191 -9.47 27.01 8.27
CA ILE A 191 -10.91 26.74 8.22
C ILE A 191 -11.68 27.66 9.19
N GLY A 192 -11.01 28.18 10.21
CA GLY A 192 -11.65 28.93 11.29
C GLY A 192 -12.27 28.01 12.34
N GLY A 193 -13.00 28.59 13.30
CA GLY A 193 -13.56 27.89 14.45
C GLY A 193 -14.86 27.11 14.21
N ASP A 194 -15.38 27.08 12.99
CA ASP A 194 -16.63 26.36 12.67
C ASP A 194 -16.41 24.84 12.72
N ILE A 195 -16.90 24.24 13.81
CA ILE A 195 -16.77 22.80 14.11
C ILE A 195 -17.44 21.95 13.03
N HIS A 196 -18.55 22.41 12.46
CA HIS A 196 -19.30 21.66 11.45
C HIS A 196 -18.50 21.58 10.13
N LYS A 197 -17.94 22.71 9.68
CA LYS A 197 -17.06 22.73 8.48
C LYS A 197 -15.79 21.90 8.68
N GLN A 198 -15.20 21.94 9.87
CA GLN A 198 -14.04 21.10 10.19
C GLN A 198 -14.39 19.60 10.15
N ALA A 199 -15.55 19.20 10.67
CA ALA A 199 -16.01 17.81 10.64
C ALA A 199 -16.24 17.31 9.19
N MET A 200 -16.87 18.12 8.34
CA MET A 200 -17.05 17.81 6.92
C MET A 200 -15.70 17.66 6.20
N PHE A 201 -14.78 18.59 6.43
CA PHE A 201 -13.44 18.53 5.83
C PHE A 201 -12.66 17.30 6.31
N ARG A 202 -12.76 16.93 7.59
CA ARG A 202 -12.15 15.71 8.12
C ARG A 202 -12.71 14.46 7.44
N THR A 203 -14.02 14.39 7.26
CA THR A 203 -14.70 13.29 6.55
C THR A 203 -14.18 13.15 5.12
N TYR A 204 -14.04 14.27 4.40
CA TYR A 204 -13.41 14.31 3.08
C TYR A 204 -11.97 13.78 3.09
N LEU A 205 -11.14 14.22 4.04
CA LEU A 205 -9.75 13.77 4.12
C LEU A 205 -9.62 12.28 4.41
N ILE A 206 -10.48 11.73 5.29
CA ILE A 206 -10.51 10.29 5.58
C ILE A 206 -10.91 9.52 4.33
N TYR A 207 -12.00 9.92 3.66
CA TYR A 207 -12.44 9.26 2.44
C TYR A 207 -11.35 9.25 1.35
N VAL A 208 -10.71 10.40 1.08
CA VAL A 208 -9.63 10.47 0.09
C VAL A 208 -8.41 9.65 0.52
N MET A 209 -8.16 9.46 1.81
CA MET A 209 -7.08 8.59 2.29
C MET A 209 -7.44 7.11 2.10
N LEU A 210 -8.67 6.72 2.41
CA LEU A 210 -9.17 5.36 2.18
C LEU A 210 -9.03 4.97 0.71
N LEU A 211 -9.45 5.83 -0.23
CA LEU A 211 -9.27 5.61 -1.67
C LEU A 211 -7.79 5.35 -2.06
N LYS A 212 -6.83 6.03 -1.43
CA LYS A 212 -5.40 5.82 -1.71
C LYS A 212 -4.90 4.49 -1.18
N LEU A 213 -5.34 4.10 0.02
CA LEU A 213 -4.99 2.80 0.59
C LEU A 213 -5.62 1.66 -0.21
N ASP A 214 -6.89 1.79 -0.56
CA ASP A 214 -7.58 0.80 -1.39
C ASP A 214 -6.85 0.61 -2.72
N LEU A 215 -6.39 1.68 -3.37
CA LEU A 215 -5.57 1.59 -4.58
C LEU A 215 -4.35 0.69 -4.40
N PHE A 216 -3.67 0.75 -3.25
CA PHE A 216 -2.54 -0.14 -2.96
C PHE A 216 -3.01 -1.60 -2.80
N PHE A 217 -4.06 -1.86 -2.03
CA PHE A 217 -4.59 -3.22 -1.84
C PHE A 217 -5.05 -3.85 -3.17
N ILE A 218 -5.71 -3.07 -4.04
CA ILE A 218 -6.14 -3.52 -5.37
C ILE A 218 -4.94 -3.91 -6.23
N LEU A 219 -3.89 -3.09 -6.23
CA LEU A 219 -2.67 -3.41 -6.98
C LEU A 219 -1.99 -4.67 -6.44
N GLY A 220 -1.92 -4.84 -5.12
CA GLY A 220 -1.42 -6.05 -4.49
C GLY A 220 -2.21 -7.29 -4.89
N LEU A 221 -3.54 -7.24 -4.77
CA LEU A 221 -4.41 -8.36 -5.15
C LEU A 221 -4.36 -8.67 -6.65
N ALA A 222 -4.25 -7.65 -7.49
CA ALA A 222 -4.11 -7.84 -8.94
C ALA A 222 -2.79 -8.54 -9.30
N LEU A 223 -1.69 -8.23 -8.59
CA LEU A 223 -0.42 -8.94 -8.75
C LEU A 223 -0.58 -10.41 -8.37
N GLU A 224 -1.22 -10.70 -7.23
CA GLU A 224 -1.45 -12.09 -6.79
C GLU A 224 -2.40 -12.87 -7.71
N ALA A 225 -3.43 -12.21 -8.23
CA ALA A 225 -4.32 -12.83 -9.21
C ALA A 225 -3.56 -13.25 -10.48
N CYS A 226 -2.59 -12.45 -10.93
CA CYS A 226 -1.77 -12.79 -12.10
C CYS A 226 -0.90 -14.03 -11.85
N THR A 227 -0.33 -14.16 -10.64
CA THR A 227 0.55 -15.29 -10.30
C THR A 227 -0.25 -16.59 -10.18
N VAL A 228 -1.39 -16.56 -9.49
CA VAL A 228 -2.35 -17.68 -9.38
C VAL A 228 -2.79 -18.17 -10.76
N PHE A 229 -3.08 -17.26 -11.70
CA PHE A 229 -3.46 -17.61 -13.07
C PHE A 229 -2.39 -18.34 -13.84
N LYS A 230 -1.16 -17.81 -13.80
CA LYS A 230 -0.01 -18.42 -14.47
C LYS A 230 0.20 -19.87 -14.00
N ILE A 231 -0.06 -20.15 -12.73
CA ILE A 231 0.03 -21.49 -12.14
C ILE A 231 -1.16 -22.36 -12.56
N ASN A 232 -2.39 -21.83 -12.48
CA ASN A 232 -3.61 -22.56 -12.87
C ASN A 232 -3.61 -22.99 -14.35
N LEU A 233 -2.99 -22.20 -15.24
CA LEU A 233 -2.80 -22.58 -16.65
C LEU A 233 -1.88 -23.80 -16.81
N ARG A 234 -0.94 -24.01 -15.90
CA ARG A 234 0.08 -25.06 -15.99
C ARG A 234 -0.34 -26.36 -15.30
N VAL A 235 -0.91 -26.26 -14.09
CA VAL A 235 -1.11 -27.41 -13.19
C VAL A 235 -2.57 -27.87 -13.12
N LYS A 236 -3.55 -27.07 -13.57
CA LYS A 236 -5.00 -27.33 -13.44
C LYS A 236 -5.35 -27.96 -12.07
N PRO A 237 -5.17 -27.25 -10.95
CA PRO A 237 -5.43 -27.83 -9.64
C PRO A 237 -6.89 -28.30 -9.54
N THR A 238 -7.08 -29.60 -9.35
CA THR A 238 -8.39 -30.25 -9.30
C THR A 238 -8.95 -30.37 -7.88
N SER A 239 -8.12 -30.18 -6.85
CA SER A 239 -8.48 -30.36 -5.45
C SER A 239 -8.67 -29.04 -4.71
N ILE A 240 -9.77 -28.95 -3.95
CA ILE A 240 -10.09 -27.82 -3.06
C ILE A 240 -9.01 -27.61 -1.98
N LYS A 241 -8.21 -28.65 -1.66
CA LYS A 241 -7.13 -28.57 -0.66
C LYS A 241 -5.86 -27.89 -1.19
N HIS A 242 -5.79 -27.53 -2.46
CA HIS A 242 -4.60 -26.90 -3.04
C HIS A 242 -4.52 -25.42 -2.63
N ILE A 243 -3.37 -24.97 -2.10
CA ILE A 243 -3.15 -23.63 -1.52
C ILE A 243 -3.48 -22.45 -2.47
N ARG A 244 -3.45 -22.67 -3.79
CA ARG A 244 -3.86 -21.68 -4.80
C ARG A 244 -5.13 -22.06 -5.57
N TYR A 245 -5.99 -22.91 -5.00
CA TYR A 245 -7.23 -23.32 -5.66
C TYR A 245 -8.23 -22.15 -5.70
N LEU A 246 -8.62 -21.75 -6.90
CA LEU A 246 -9.75 -20.87 -7.13
C LEU A 246 -10.49 -21.33 -8.39
N PRO A 247 -11.80 -21.66 -8.32
CA PRO A 247 -12.56 -22.05 -9.49
C PRO A 247 -12.49 -20.98 -10.59
N LYS A 248 -12.34 -21.41 -11.85
CA LYS A 248 -12.17 -20.51 -13.01
C LYS A 248 -13.20 -19.38 -13.07
N ARG A 249 -14.47 -19.66 -12.73
CA ARG A 249 -15.55 -18.66 -12.70
C ARG A 249 -15.29 -17.53 -11.68
N PHE A 250 -14.82 -17.87 -10.47
CA PHE A 250 -14.52 -16.89 -9.43
C PHE A 250 -13.21 -16.15 -9.74
N TYR A 251 -12.26 -16.82 -10.38
CA TYR A 251 -11.07 -16.16 -10.88
C TYR A 251 -11.38 -15.08 -11.94
N LEU A 252 -12.21 -15.41 -12.94
CA LEU A 252 -12.64 -14.45 -13.95
C LEU A 252 -13.45 -13.30 -13.35
N PHE A 253 -14.30 -13.62 -12.37
CA PHE A 253 -15.01 -12.61 -11.59
C PHE A 253 -14.04 -11.66 -10.88
N HIS A 254 -13.01 -12.17 -10.20
CA HIS A 254 -12.01 -11.35 -9.52
C HIS A 254 -11.23 -10.44 -10.47
N ILE A 255 -10.85 -10.90 -11.68
CA ILE A 255 -10.21 -10.03 -12.69
C ILE A 255 -11.15 -8.89 -13.08
N ALA A 256 -12.43 -9.21 -13.36
CA ALA A 256 -13.42 -8.22 -13.75
C ALA A 256 -13.65 -7.19 -12.64
N VAL A 257 -13.79 -7.65 -11.39
CA VAL A 257 -13.92 -6.80 -10.21
C VAL A 257 -12.67 -5.93 -10.04
N SER A 258 -11.46 -6.50 -10.14
CA SER A 258 -10.19 -5.74 -10.04
C SER A 258 -10.11 -4.57 -11.01
N GLY A 259 -10.53 -4.78 -12.27
CA GLY A 259 -10.63 -3.71 -13.27
C GLY A 259 -11.67 -2.65 -12.89
N LEU A 260 -12.83 -3.08 -12.38
CA LEU A 260 -13.87 -2.18 -11.88
C LEU A 260 -13.40 -1.36 -10.68
N ILE A 261 -12.57 -1.91 -9.78
CA ILE A 261 -12.12 -1.16 -8.61
C ILE A 261 -11.27 0.04 -9.03
N PHE A 262 -10.37 -0.12 -10.01
CA PHE A 262 -9.58 1.00 -10.51
C PHE A 262 -10.47 2.14 -11.05
N LEU A 263 -11.53 1.80 -11.78
CA LEU A 263 -12.53 2.77 -12.22
C LEU A 263 -13.30 3.39 -11.04
N ASN A 264 -13.66 2.57 -10.05
CA ASN A 264 -14.35 3.00 -8.84
C ASN A 264 -13.54 4.07 -8.09
N GLN A 265 -12.22 3.94 -8.01
CA GLN A 265 -11.33 4.95 -7.40
C GLN A 265 -11.40 6.29 -8.13
N ILE A 266 -11.41 6.26 -9.46
CA ILE A 266 -11.49 7.48 -10.30
C ILE A 266 -12.85 8.16 -10.13
N ILE A 267 -13.94 7.38 -10.18
CA ILE A 267 -15.30 7.87 -10.00
C ILE A 267 -15.45 8.43 -8.59
N GLY A 268 -15.01 7.71 -7.56
CA GLY A 268 -15.04 8.14 -6.17
C GLY A 268 -14.33 9.46 -5.94
N TYR A 269 -13.10 9.60 -6.43
CA TYR A 269 -12.34 10.86 -6.30
C TYR A 269 -13.03 12.03 -7.03
N ARG A 270 -13.50 11.81 -8.26
CA ARG A 270 -14.19 12.86 -9.04
C ARG A 270 -15.52 13.25 -8.42
N SER A 271 -16.27 12.28 -7.89
CA SER A 271 -17.60 12.49 -7.33
C SER A 271 -17.54 13.34 -6.09
N VAL A 272 -16.57 13.11 -5.21
CA VAL A 272 -16.41 13.97 -4.03
C VAL A 272 -15.91 15.36 -4.39
N LYS A 273 -15.01 15.48 -5.37
CA LYS A 273 -14.48 16.79 -5.78
C LYS A 273 -15.54 17.70 -6.44
N LYS A 274 -16.52 17.10 -7.11
CA LYS A 274 -17.59 17.80 -7.84
C LYS A 274 -18.97 17.63 -7.20
N GLU A 275 -19.03 17.07 -5.99
CA GLU A 275 -20.27 16.74 -5.27
C GLU A 275 -21.31 15.96 -6.11
N MET A 276 -20.86 15.02 -6.95
CA MET A 276 -21.73 14.21 -7.82
C MET A 276 -22.44 13.13 -7.01
N LYS A 277 -23.67 13.40 -6.58
CA LYS A 277 -24.54 12.47 -5.80
C LYS A 277 -24.65 11.09 -6.45
N LEU A 278 -25.02 11.04 -7.73
CA LEU A 278 -25.13 9.77 -8.47
C LEU A 278 -23.81 9.00 -8.51
N GLY A 279 -22.68 9.70 -8.64
CA GLY A 279 -21.37 9.08 -8.67
C GLY A 279 -21.01 8.37 -7.36
N ILE A 280 -21.37 8.95 -6.20
CA ILE A 280 -21.17 8.27 -4.91
C ILE A 280 -22.10 7.09 -4.71
N ILE A 281 -23.34 7.15 -5.21
CA ILE A 281 -24.26 6.01 -5.17
C ILE A 281 -23.67 4.82 -5.94
N TYR A 282 -23.14 5.05 -7.16
CA TYR A 282 -22.43 4.02 -7.91
C TYR A 282 -21.24 3.46 -7.13
N VAL A 283 -20.45 4.33 -6.50
CA VAL A 283 -19.29 3.92 -5.70
C VAL A 283 -19.68 3.01 -4.54
N CYS A 284 -20.77 3.32 -3.84
CA CYS A 284 -21.29 2.47 -2.76
C CYS A 284 -21.70 1.08 -3.29
N VAL A 285 -22.40 1.00 -4.43
CA VAL A 285 -22.80 -0.28 -5.02
C VAL A 285 -21.56 -1.11 -5.39
N PHE A 286 -20.55 -0.49 -6.02
CA PHE A 286 -19.31 -1.20 -6.35
C PHE A 286 -18.55 -1.66 -5.12
N TRP A 287 -18.53 -0.90 -4.02
CA TRP A 287 -17.92 -1.35 -2.77
C TRP A 287 -18.53 -2.66 -2.25
N VAL A 288 -19.85 -2.81 -2.35
CA VAL A 288 -20.53 -4.05 -1.96
C VAL A 288 -20.07 -5.23 -2.82
N VAL A 289 -19.97 -5.04 -4.15
CA VAL A 289 -19.47 -6.09 -5.07
C VAL A 289 -18.04 -6.50 -4.73
N ILE A 290 -17.19 -5.53 -4.38
CA ILE A 290 -15.78 -5.77 -4.01
C ILE A 290 -15.69 -6.55 -2.69
N ILE A 291 -16.51 -6.21 -1.69
CA ILE A 291 -16.54 -6.94 -0.43
C ILE A 291 -16.94 -8.41 -0.65
N ILE A 292 -17.91 -8.66 -1.54
CA ILE A 292 -18.31 -10.03 -1.92
C ILE A 292 -17.13 -10.78 -2.56
N ASP A 293 -16.43 -10.14 -3.50
CA ASP A 293 -15.26 -10.73 -4.16
C ASP A 293 -14.15 -11.09 -3.15
N PHE A 294 -13.80 -10.16 -2.25
CA PHE A 294 -12.79 -10.43 -1.22
C PHE A 294 -13.24 -11.53 -0.25
N GLY A 295 -14.54 -11.60 0.07
CA GLY A 295 -15.11 -12.70 0.86
C GLY A 295 -14.98 -14.06 0.18
N ILE A 296 -15.20 -14.12 -1.14
CA ILE A 296 -14.99 -15.35 -1.94
C ILE A 296 -13.51 -15.75 -1.91
N LEU A 297 -12.59 -14.80 -2.14
CA LEU A 297 -11.15 -15.08 -2.06
C LEU A 297 -10.74 -15.58 -0.68
N LEU A 298 -11.24 -14.96 0.39
CA LEU A 298 -10.94 -15.36 1.76
C LEU A 298 -11.44 -16.77 2.05
N TYR A 299 -12.66 -17.11 1.64
CA TYR A 299 -13.24 -18.45 1.80
C TYR A 299 -12.36 -19.54 1.18
N TYR A 300 -11.89 -19.33 -0.05
CA TYR A 300 -11.01 -20.28 -0.74
C TYR A 300 -9.57 -20.28 -0.18
N SER A 301 -9.15 -19.21 0.49
CA SER A 301 -7.80 -19.08 1.07
C SER A 301 -7.66 -19.73 2.45
N ILE A 302 -8.75 -19.84 3.22
CA ILE A 302 -8.79 -20.41 4.59
C ILE A 302 -8.74 -21.97 4.61
N GLY A 303 -8.62 -22.63 3.46
CA GLY A 303 -8.49 -24.10 3.38
C GLY A 303 -7.40 -24.66 4.32
N SER A 304 -7.64 -25.90 4.83
CA SER A 304 -6.79 -26.69 5.76
C SER A 304 -5.65 -25.91 6.44
N VAL A 305 -5.80 -25.60 7.73
CA VAL A 305 -4.90 -24.78 8.58
C VAL A 305 -3.40 -25.08 8.44
N LYS A 306 -3.02 -26.29 8.01
CA LYS A 306 -1.61 -26.67 7.79
C LYS A 306 -0.99 -26.00 6.55
N ASP A 307 -1.78 -25.73 5.52
CA ASP A 307 -1.34 -25.27 4.19
C ASP A 307 -1.86 -23.86 3.84
N SER A 308 -2.35 -23.10 4.83
CA SER A 308 -2.87 -21.76 4.59
C SER A 308 -1.76 -20.74 4.34
N TRP A 309 -1.98 -19.83 3.39
CA TRP A 309 -1.11 -18.69 3.12
C TRP A 309 -1.44 -17.54 4.09
N TYR A 310 -0.76 -17.49 5.23
CA TYR A 310 -1.15 -16.60 6.34
C TYR A 310 -1.00 -15.13 5.97
N PHE A 311 0.09 -14.76 5.28
CA PHE A 311 0.26 -13.40 4.77
C PHE A 311 -0.96 -12.96 3.94
N PHE A 312 -1.35 -13.74 2.93
CA PHE A 312 -2.45 -13.39 2.04
C PHE A 312 -3.79 -13.33 2.75
N ILE A 313 -4.04 -14.22 3.72
CA ILE A 313 -5.25 -14.18 4.55
C ILE A 313 -5.32 -12.88 5.36
N ILE A 314 -4.23 -12.52 6.05
CA ILE A 314 -4.18 -11.28 6.84
C ILE A 314 -4.31 -10.06 5.93
N PHE A 315 -3.63 -10.07 4.77
CA PHE A 315 -3.71 -9.03 3.76
C PHE A 315 -5.15 -8.84 3.25
N LEU A 316 -5.87 -9.93 2.96
CA LEU A 316 -7.28 -9.90 2.57
C LEU A 316 -8.18 -9.37 3.69
N ILE A 317 -7.99 -9.80 4.93
CA ILE A 317 -8.78 -9.32 6.08
C ILE A 317 -8.63 -7.81 6.23
N VAL A 318 -7.39 -7.31 6.16
CA VAL A 318 -7.14 -5.86 6.20
C VAL A 318 -7.82 -5.17 5.01
N GLY A 319 -7.71 -5.73 3.80
CA GLY A 319 -8.42 -5.23 2.61
C GLY A 319 -9.94 -5.14 2.80
N ILE A 320 -10.58 -6.17 3.37
CA ILE A 320 -12.01 -6.17 3.67
C ILE A 320 -12.36 -5.06 4.66
N ILE A 321 -11.58 -4.90 5.74
CA ILE A 321 -11.80 -3.83 6.72
C ILE A 321 -11.69 -2.45 6.04
N MET A 322 -10.68 -2.25 5.20
CA MET A 322 -10.48 -0.99 4.47
C MET A 322 -11.65 -0.69 3.53
N THR A 323 -12.11 -1.67 2.74
CA THR A 323 -13.24 -1.49 1.83
C THR A 323 -14.57 -1.24 2.55
N LEU A 324 -14.78 -1.85 3.72
CA LEU A 324 -15.93 -1.56 4.59
C LEU A 324 -15.89 -0.12 5.09
N LEU A 325 -14.73 0.36 5.56
CA LEU A 325 -14.55 1.75 5.95
C LEU A 325 -14.80 2.68 4.75
N SER A 326 -14.34 2.34 3.55
CA SER A 326 -14.58 3.12 2.33
C SER A 326 -16.06 3.22 1.99
N LEU A 327 -16.82 2.14 2.15
CA LEU A 327 -18.27 2.16 1.99
C LEU A 327 -18.94 3.10 3.01
N ILE A 328 -18.60 2.96 4.30
CA ILE A 328 -19.16 3.80 5.37
C ILE A 328 -18.85 5.28 5.13
N TRP A 329 -17.60 5.61 4.80
CA TRP A 329 -17.20 7.00 4.55
C TRP A 329 -17.77 7.55 3.24
N SER A 330 -18.06 6.71 2.24
CA SER A 330 -18.80 7.12 1.04
C SER A 330 -20.18 7.69 1.43
N VAL A 331 -20.89 7.01 2.35
CA VAL A 331 -22.19 7.46 2.86
C VAL A 331 -22.07 8.76 3.65
N PHE A 332 -21.05 8.92 4.51
CA PHE A 332 -20.84 10.17 5.23
C PHE A 332 -20.53 11.34 4.30
N VAL A 333 -19.70 11.12 3.27
CA VAL A 333 -19.41 12.16 2.28
C VAL A 333 -20.66 12.54 1.49
N TYR A 334 -21.49 11.57 1.10
CA TYR A 334 -22.76 11.83 0.43
C TYR A 334 -23.68 12.74 1.25
N LYS A 335 -23.79 12.50 2.56
CA LYS A 335 -24.62 13.31 3.47
C LYS A 335 -24.14 14.76 3.60
N ASN A 336 -22.84 15.01 3.38
CA ASN A 336 -22.23 16.34 3.48
C ASN A 336 -22.34 17.17 2.18
N PHE A 337 -22.84 16.59 1.07
CA PHE A 337 -22.98 17.32 -0.19
C PHE A 337 -24.02 18.45 -0.12
N GLY A 338 -23.72 19.56 -0.78
CA GLY A 338 -24.57 20.76 -0.79
C GLY A 338 -24.42 21.65 0.45
N GLN A 339 -23.52 21.32 1.38
CA GLN A 339 -23.33 22.08 2.64
C GLN A 339 -22.16 23.08 2.58
N GLY A 340 -21.69 23.44 1.36
CA GLY A 340 -20.69 24.49 1.13
C GLY A 340 -19.22 24.06 1.25
N LEU A 341 -18.93 22.75 1.36
CA LEU A 341 -17.56 22.24 1.41
C LEU A 341 -16.82 22.46 0.07
N GLN A 342 -17.50 22.25 -1.07
CA GLN A 342 -16.94 22.48 -2.39
C GLN A 342 -16.46 23.92 -2.60
N ASP A 343 -17.20 24.93 -2.14
CA ASP A 343 -16.84 26.33 -2.34
C ASP A 343 -15.50 26.66 -1.66
N HIS A 344 -15.28 26.12 -0.45
CA HIS A 344 -14.00 26.26 0.25
C HIS A 344 -12.86 25.49 -0.43
N LEU A 345 -13.13 24.31 -1.00
CA LEU A 345 -12.13 23.56 -1.77
C LEU A 345 -11.74 24.26 -3.09
N VAL A 346 -12.72 24.87 -3.78
CA VAL A 346 -12.53 25.62 -5.02
C VAL A 346 -11.80 26.94 -4.76
N GLN A 347 -12.21 27.69 -3.74
CA GLN A 347 -11.57 28.94 -3.34
C GLN A 347 -10.10 28.71 -2.94
N LYS A 348 -9.80 27.63 -2.22
CA LYS A 348 -8.43 27.22 -1.88
C LYS A 348 -7.57 26.89 -3.11
N ASN A 349 -8.13 26.25 -4.14
CA ASN A 349 -7.42 25.99 -5.38
C ASN A 349 -7.13 27.27 -6.17
N LYS A 350 -8.00 28.28 -6.09
CA LYS A 350 -7.81 29.60 -6.68
C LYS A 350 -6.76 30.42 -5.91
N GLU A 351 -6.82 30.46 -4.59
CA GLU A 351 -5.84 31.19 -3.75
C GLU A 351 -4.45 30.56 -3.78
N SER A 352 -4.34 29.23 -3.70
CA SER A 352 -3.08 28.52 -3.93
C SER A 352 -2.59 28.72 -5.37
N SER A 353 -3.49 28.98 -6.31
CA SER A 353 -3.11 29.32 -7.67
C SER A 353 -2.58 30.77 -7.80
N ALA A 354 -3.23 31.73 -7.14
CA ALA A 354 -2.81 33.12 -7.16
C ALA A 354 -1.48 33.34 -6.41
N LYS A 355 -1.36 32.83 -5.18
CA LYS A 355 -0.14 32.99 -4.35
C LYS A 355 1.10 32.39 -5.01
N ASN A 356 0.95 31.22 -5.65
CA ASN A 356 2.06 30.58 -6.35
C ASN A 356 2.39 31.24 -7.71
N ASN A 357 1.44 31.94 -8.35
CA ASN A 357 1.74 32.74 -9.53
C ASN A 357 2.58 33.96 -9.13
N ASN A 358 2.21 34.65 -8.05
CA ASN A 358 2.97 35.80 -7.52
C ASN A 358 4.38 35.39 -7.07
N LEU A 359 4.53 34.24 -6.40
CA LEU A 359 5.85 33.70 -6.03
C LEU A 359 6.71 33.30 -7.23
N LEU A 360 6.11 32.95 -8.37
CA LEU A 360 6.86 32.63 -9.59
C LEU A 360 7.31 33.89 -10.32
N LEU A 361 6.45 34.93 -10.34
CA LEU A 361 6.80 36.25 -10.88
C LEU A 361 7.97 36.86 -10.09
N ASP A 362 7.91 36.84 -8.77
CA ASP A 362 8.96 37.35 -7.89
C ASP A 362 10.28 36.56 -8.04
N SER A 363 10.23 35.22 -8.23
CA SER A 363 11.46 34.47 -8.53
C SER A 363 12.03 34.74 -9.93
N ASN A 364 11.17 35.00 -10.92
CA ASN A 364 11.63 35.36 -12.26
C ASN A 364 12.20 36.79 -12.30
N GLU A 365 11.62 37.72 -11.54
CA GLU A 365 12.18 39.06 -11.36
C GLU A 365 13.55 38.97 -10.70
N ARG A 366 13.69 38.29 -9.56
CA ARG A 366 15.00 38.09 -8.91
C ARG A 366 16.05 37.44 -9.81
N GLN A 367 15.63 36.52 -10.67
CA GLN A 367 16.52 35.88 -11.64
C GLN A 367 16.87 36.78 -12.84
N ARG A 368 16.04 37.78 -13.15
CA ARG A 368 16.30 38.80 -14.16
C ARG A 368 17.31 39.84 -13.65
N TRP A 369 17.22 40.22 -12.38
CA TRP A 369 18.19 41.12 -11.73
C TRP A 369 19.56 40.46 -11.51
N SER A 370 19.65 39.12 -11.43
CA SER A 370 20.93 38.41 -11.24
C SER A 370 21.70 38.09 -12.53
N ILE A 371 21.23 38.57 -13.69
CA ILE A 371 21.90 38.39 -15.00
C ILE A 371 22.51 39.73 -15.48
N GLU A 372 22.26 40.82 -14.75
CA GLU A 372 22.75 42.17 -15.07
C GLU A 372 23.91 42.63 -14.16
N ASP A 373 24.43 41.74 -13.31
CA ASP A 373 25.71 41.86 -12.58
C ASP A 373 26.70 40.79 -13.09
#